data_AF-A0A7Z7YS36-F1
#
_entry.id   AF-A0A7Z7YS36-F1
#
_cell.length_a   1.000
_cell.length_b   1.000
_cell.length_c   1.000
_cell.angle_alpha   90.00
_cell.angle_beta   90.00
_cell.angle_gamma   90.00
#
_symmetry.space_group_name_H-M   'P 1'
#
loop_
_entity.id
_entity.type
_entity.pdbx_description
1 polymer ?
#
loop_
_entity_poly.entity_id
_entity_poly.type
_entity_poly.pdbx_seq_one_letter_code
_entity_poly.pdbx_strand_id
1 'polypeptide(L)'
;MNVLEPIKEQEVLDLLTSYSNQPVYLHVETTNGAYANHFDQRVFNAGTFLRNIVVTFEHAQLKGGDKDPYRVGLKLKDGGWV
;
A
#
# COMPACT_ATOMS: atom_id res chain seq x y z
N MET A 1 -15.66 -13.22 -11.33
CA MET A 1 -15.09 -11.99 -11.92
C MET A 1 -13.73 -11.77 -11.28
N ASN A 2 -12.66 -11.77 -12.07
CA ASN A 2 -11.38 -11.22 -11.59
C ASN A 2 -11.49 -9.71 -11.74
N VAL A 3 -11.48 -9.00 -10.62
CA VAL A 3 -11.66 -7.55 -10.54
C VAL A 3 -10.31 -6.82 -10.59
N LEU A 4 -9.20 -7.55 -10.63
CA LEU A 4 -7.83 -7.02 -10.62
C LEU A 4 -7.22 -7.10 -12.01
N GLU A 5 -6.45 -6.06 -12.38
CA GLU A 5 -5.74 -5.92 -13.64
C GLU A 5 -4.30 -5.42 -13.41
N PRO A 6 -3.40 -5.53 -14.41
CA PRO A 6 -2.06 -4.97 -14.30
C PRO A 6 -2.09 -3.46 -14.03
N ILE A 7 -1.15 -3.00 -13.19
CA ILE A 7 -1.03 -1.58 -12.85
C ILE A 7 -0.72 -0.77 -14.11
N LYS A 8 -1.49 0.29 -14.33
CA LYS A 8 -1.18 1.35 -15.27
C LYS A 8 -0.80 2.60 -14.48
N GLU A 9 0.46 2.99 -14.59
CA GLU A 9 1.08 3.97 -13.69
C GLU A 9 0.31 5.30 -13.61
N GLN A 10 -0.04 5.88 -14.74
CA GLN A 10 -0.74 7.16 -14.78
C GLN A 10 -2.15 7.06 -14.16
N GLU A 11 -2.90 6.01 -14.48
CA GLU A 11 -4.26 5.81 -13.94
C GLU A 11 -4.24 5.69 -12.40
N VAL A 12 -3.25 4.97 -11.85
CA VAL A 12 -3.07 4.85 -10.39
C VAL A 12 -2.68 6.19 -9.77
N LEU A 13 -1.75 6.92 -10.39
CA LEU A 13 -1.31 8.22 -9.87
C LEU A 13 -2.45 9.26 -9.87
N ASP A 14 -3.26 9.28 -10.93
CA ASP A 14 -4.44 10.17 -11.04
C ASP A 14 -5.47 9.83 -9.96
N LEU A 15 -5.76 8.53 -9.75
CA LEU A 15 -6.64 8.06 -8.68
C LEU A 15 -6.13 8.46 -7.31
N LEU A 16 -4.86 8.19 -6.99
CA LEU A 16 -4.27 8.58 -5.71
C LEU A 16 -4.32 10.10 -5.51
N THR A 17 -4.00 10.87 -6.55
CA THR A 17 -4.05 12.34 -6.48
C THR A 17 -5.45 12.86 -6.20
N SER A 18 -6.50 12.21 -6.73
CA SER A 18 -7.90 12.57 -6.45
C SER A 18 -8.31 12.42 -4.98
N TYR A 19 -7.56 11.63 -4.20
CA TYR A 19 -7.77 11.45 -2.76
C TYR A 19 -6.90 12.36 -1.88
N SER A 20 -6.02 13.18 -2.47
CA SER A 20 -5.14 14.08 -1.71
C SER A 20 -5.91 15.19 -0.99
N ASN A 21 -5.33 15.68 0.11
CA ASN A 21 -5.83 16.82 0.89
C ASN A 21 -7.23 16.68 1.50
N GLN A 22 -7.74 15.45 1.57
CA GLN A 22 -8.98 15.11 2.29
C GLN A 22 -8.80 13.88 3.19
N PRO A 23 -9.59 13.75 4.26
CA PRO A 23 -9.56 12.56 5.12
C PRO A 23 -10.02 11.33 4.34
N VAL A 24 -9.20 10.28 4.33
CA VAL A 24 -9.51 8.99 3.71
C VAL A 24 -9.24 7.84 4.67
N TYR A 25 -9.95 6.74 4.45
CA TYR A 25 -9.70 5.50 5.16
C TYR A 25 -8.69 4.65 4.39
N LEU A 26 -7.64 4.20 5.06
CA LEU A 26 -6.63 3.34 4.48
C LEU A 26 -6.72 1.92 5.06
N HIS A 27 -6.53 0.92 4.18
CA HIS A 27 -6.27 -0.47 4.53
C HIS A 27 -4.87 -0.83 4.04
N VAL A 28 -3.99 -1.24 4.95
CA VAL A 28 -2.66 -1.78 4.63
C VAL A 28 -2.55 -3.14 5.28
N GLU A 29 -2.24 -4.14 4.47
CA GLU A 29 -2.07 -5.50 4.93
C GLU A 29 -0.85 -6.12 4.28
N THR A 30 0.05 -6.66 5.10
CA THR A 30 1.09 -7.57 4.65
C THR A 30 0.80 -8.94 5.21
N THR A 31 0.48 -9.89 4.32
CA THR A 31 0.31 -11.29 4.69
C THR A 31 1.61 -12.03 4.39
N ASN A 32 2.14 -12.74 5.37
CA ASN A 32 3.04 -13.85 5.08
C ASN A 32 2.16 -15.04 4.69
N GLY A 33 2.40 -15.66 3.54
CA GLY A 33 1.57 -16.79 3.09
C GLY A 33 1.53 -17.93 4.13
N ALA A 34 0.50 -18.79 4.05
CA ALA A 34 0.31 -19.94 4.96
C ALA A 34 1.55 -20.87 5.10
N TYR A 35 2.48 -20.80 4.15
CA TYR A 35 3.73 -21.57 4.11
C TYR A 35 4.87 -21.03 4.99
N ALA A 36 4.77 -19.81 5.53
CA ALA A 36 5.79 -19.25 6.44
C ALA A 36 5.92 -20.05 7.75
N ASN A 37 4.89 -20.81 8.14
CA ASN A 37 4.87 -21.63 9.35
C ASN A 37 5.45 -23.05 9.18
N HIS A 38 5.78 -23.50 7.97
CA HIS A 38 6.12 -24.91 7.74
C HIS A 38 7.63 -25.24 7.93
N PHE A 39 8.50 -24.24 8.10
CA PHE A 39 9.95 -24.48 8.12
C PHE A 39 10.73 -23.98 9.33
N ASP A 40 10.22 -23.08 10.17
CA ASP A 40 10.93 -22.71 11.40
C ASP A 40 10.00 -22.01 12.42
N GLN A 41 9.88 -22.56 13.64
CA GLN A 41 9.12 -21.96 14.75
C GLN A 41 9.73 -20.64 15.25
N ARG A 42 10.90 -20.24 14.71
CA ARG A 42 11.59 -18.99 15.01
C ARG A 42 11.26 -17.84 14.05
N VAL A 43 10.47 -18.08 12.98
CA VAL A 43 10.05 -16.99 12.07
C VAL A 43 8.95 -16.19 12.73
N PHE A 44 9.29 -14.96 13.11
CA PHE A 44 8.33 -13.99 13.60
C PHE A 44 7.33 -13.66 12.48
N ASN A 45 6.07 -14.07 12.64
CA ASN A 45 4.96 -13.69 11.77
C ASN A 45 4.59 -12.21 11.99
N ALA A 46 5.49 -11.28 11.63
CA ALA A 46 5.14 -9.87 11.55
C ALA A 46 4.41 -9.61 10.23
N GLY A 47 3.09 -9.79 10.25
CA GLY A 47 2.22 -9.09 9.32
C GLY A 47 1.89 -7.70 9.86
N THR A 48 1.69 -6.74 8.98
CA THR A 48 1.09 -5.43 9.30
C THR A 48 -0.38 -5.52 8.94
N PHE A 49 -1.26 -5.11 9.85
CA PHE A 49 -2.70 -4.97 9.58
C PHE A 49 -3.18 -3.64 10.12
N LEU A 50 -3.46 -2.71 9.20
CA LEU A 50 -4.04 -1.40 9.48
C LEU A 50 -5.32 -1.33 8.67
N ARG A 51 -6.46 -1.10 9.33
CA ARG A 51 -7.76 -1.02 8.64
C ARG A 51 -8.56 0.15 9.16
N ASN A 52 -9.20 0.86 8.23
CA ASN A 52 -9.98 2.06 8.51
C ASN A 52 -9.20 3.10 9.32
N ILE A 53 -7.88 3.18 9.12
CA ILE A 53 -7.12 4.28 9.70
C ILE A 53 -7.42 5.54 8.88
N VAL A 54 -7.71 6.65 9.57
CA VAL A 54 -7.96 7.92 8.90
C VAL A 54 -6.62 8.60 8.67
N VAL A 55 -6.32 8.90 7.42
CA VAL A 55 -5.13 9.67 7.03
C VAL A 55 -5.54 10.83 6.12
N THR A 56 -4.75 11.89 6.13
CA THR A 56 -4.79 12.92 5.08
C THR A 56 -3.39 13.02 4.51
N PHE A 57 -3.22 12.80 3.21
CA PHE A 57 -1.93 12.92 2.54
C PHE A 57 -1.96 14.08 1.54
N GLU A 58 -0.82 14.75 1.36
CA GLU A 58 -0.67 15.91 0.48
C GLU A 58 -0.07 15.55 -0.88
N HIS A 59 0.72 14.46 -0.93
CA HIS A 59 1.39 14.01 -2.15
C HIS A 59 1.43 12.49 -2.19
N ALA A 60 1.15 11.94 -3.37
CA ALA A 60 1.31 10.53 -3.66
C ALA A 60 2.39 10.35 -4.73
N GLN A 61 3.19 9.30 -4.60
CA GLN A 61 4.22 8.96 -5.55
C GLN A 61 4.17 7.46 -5.85
N LEU A 62 4.24 7.11 -7.14
CA LEU A 62 4.41 5.75 -7.62
C LEU A 62 5.83 5.62 -8.21
N LYS A 63 6.53 4.54 -7.87
CA LYS A 63 7.85 4.17 -8.38
C LYS A 63 7.92 2.68 -8.68
N GLY A 64 8.95 2.24 -9.40
CA GLY A 64 9.06 0.86 -9.89
C GLY A 64 8.49 0.72 -11.30
N GLY A 65 7.98 -0.47 -11.65
CA GLY A 65 7.53 -0.79 -13.01
C GLY A 65 8.62 -1.51 -13.81
N ASP A 66 8.38 -1.68 -15.11
CA ASP A 66 9.21 -2.47 -16.04
C ASP A 66 9.58 -3.86 -15.49
N LYS A 67 10.72 -3.96 -14.80
CA LYS A 67 11.29 -5.20 -14.25
C LYS A 67 11.16 -5.30 -12.73
N ASP A 68 10.70 -4.25 -12.05
CA ASP A 68 10.59 -4.16 -10.60
C ASP A 68 9.13 -3.96 -10.15
N PRO A 69 8.71 -4.53 -9.01
CA PRO A 69 7.40 -4.25 -8.45
C PRO A 69 7.19 -2.77 -8.15
N TYR A 70 5.95 -2.30 -8.34
CA TYR A 70 5.56 -0.95 -7.99
C TYR A 70 5.59 -0.71 -6.47
N ARG A 71 5.88 0.54 -6.10
CA ARG A 71 5.88 1.04 -4.73
C ARG A 71 5.12 2.36 -4.68
N VAL A 72 4.15 2.44 -3.77
CA VAL A 72 3.38 3.66 -3.48
C VAL A 72 3.96 4.30 -2.24
N GLY A 73 4.19 5.61 -2.27
CA GLY A 73 4.49 6.41 -1.10
C GLY A 73 3.47 7.54 -0.95
N LEU A 74 2.90 7.70 0.25
CA LEU A 74 1.96 8.78 0.57
C LEU A 74 2.57 9.68 1.64
N LYS A 75 2.80 10.95 1.31
CA LYS A 75 3.28 11.95 2.25
C LYS A 75 2.12 12.47 3.09
N LEU A 76 2.14 12.21 4.40
CA LEU A 76 1.06 12.61 5.30
C LEU A 76 1.13 14.11 5.61
N LYS A 77 -0.04 14.74 5.73
CA LYS A 77 -0.19 16.18 5.97
C LYS A 77 0.46 16.64 7.28
N ASP A 78 0.29 15.84 8.35
CA ASP A 78 0.80 16.14 9.69
C ASP A 78 2.20 15.52 9.95
N GLY A 79 2.91 15.20 8.86
CA GLY A 79 4.22 14.55 8.90
C GLY A 79 4.13 13.02 8.87
N GLY A 80 5.22 12.39 8.44
CA GLY A 80 5.30 10.94 8.23
C GLY A 80 4.90 10.51 6.82
N TRP A 81 4.98 9.21 6.59
CA TRP A 81 4.73 8.57 5.30
C TRP A 81 4.01 7.24 5.49
N VAL A 82 3.20 6.89 4.51
CA VAL A 82 2.79 5.50 4.25
C VAL A 82 3.63 4.97 3.10
#